data_AF-A0A0M3IRV3-F1
#
_entry.id   AF-A0A0M3IRV3-F1
#
_cell.length_a   1.000
_cell.length_b   1.000
_cell.length_c   1.000
_cell.angle_alpha   90.00
_cell.angle_beta   90.00
_cell.angle_gamma   90.00
#
_symmetry.space_group_name_H-M   'P 1'
#
loop_
_entity.id
_entity.type
_entity.pdbx_description
1 polymer ?
#
loop_
_entity_poly.entity_id
_entity_poly.type
_entity_poly.pdbx_seq_one_letter_code
_entity_poly.pdbx_strand_id
1 'polypeptide(L)'
;MVKGVNDKQSGFWMYLQQVVQPYFARYERRRIFGEELKNRGSPMWSALSEEEKQMWKDRAKAYNTSHAGRAEQKKRREALRERKNRIAEPFTQLIHSGAKVKPSLIMPASRRVDEIDQLAKVYFEPSGRDYMWKREHDVKELADQYTWRLTQRPSDLPSDYKKAFFLDKPMWIAAVNLYYQDGQRMIPSEISLVKFNIRDGFEDQRNFILALPYDYIPPEYCEDDAVYNEEKTAIRADGRGNRLIEVMRTDFDRVWEEIKEFTDLDGDEQKIFVCADQWNEVVGSFQTLYNAVNETAFC
;
A
#
# COMPACT_ATOMS: atom_id res chain seq x y z
N MET A 1 -10.54 20.65 -16.46
CA MET A 1 -9.51 20.29 -17.47
C MET A 1 -8.13 20.43 -16.83
N VAL A 2 -7.65 19.38 -16.14
CA VAL A 2 -6.30 19.38 -15.57
C VAL A 2 -5.35 18.94 -16.68
N LYS A 3 -4.57 19.89 -17.22
CA LYS A 3 -3.50 19.60 -18.17
C LYS A 3 -2.57 18.57 -17.53
N GLY A 4 -2.39 17.46 -18.25
CA GLY A 4 -1.67 16.29 -17.78
C GLY A 4 -0.29 16.63 -17.21
N VAL A 5 0.09 15.84 -16.20
CA VAL A 5 1.48 15.64 -15.78
C VAL A 5 2.31 15.47 -17.05
N ASN A 6 3.09 16.49 -17.42
CA ASN A 6 3.86 16.46 -18.65
C ASN A 6 4.98 15.42 -18.47
N ASP A 7 4.93 14.31 -19.20
CA ASP A 7 5.98 13.28 -19.28
C ASP A 7 7.38 13.82 -19.63
N LYS A 8 7.46 15.08 -20.06
CA LYS A 8 8.69 15.71 -20.55
C LYS A 8 9.36 16.47 -19.41
N GLN A 9 10.67 16.29 -19.28
CA GLN A 9 11.46 17.08 -18.35
C GLN A 9 11.42 18.55 -18.78
N SER A 10 11.09 19.45 -17.85
CA SER A 10 11.09 20.89 -18.12
C SER A 10 12.43 21.51 -17.69
N GLY A 11 12.81 22.65 -18.28
CA GLY A 11 14.01 23.38 -17.86
C GLY A 11 13.99 23.73 -16.37
N PHE A 12 12.81 24.07 -15.85
CA PHE A 12 12.59 24.32 -14.42
C PHE A 12 12.94 23.11 -13.56
N TRP A 13 12.29 21.97 -13.80
CA TRP A 13 12.53 20.74 -13.02
C TRP A 13 13.95 20.21 -13.18
N MET A 14 14.56 20.36 -14.36
CA MET A 14 15.95 20.00 -14.59
C MET A 14 16.92 20.87 -13.77
N TYR A 15 16.68 22.18 -13.70
CA TYR A 15 17.46 23.09 -12.85
C TYR A 15 17.32 22.75 -11.37
N LEU A 16 16.09 22.46 -10.92
CA LEU A 16 15.85 22.07 -9.53
C LEU A 16 16.65 20.82 -9.16
N GLN A 17 16.60 19.79 -9.99
CA GLN A 17 17.29 18.52 -9.74
C GLN A 17 18.82 18.65 -9.83
N GLN A 18 19.35 19.45 -10.77
CA GLN A 18 20.80 19.50 -11.03
C GLN A 18 21.54 20.61 -10.29
N VAL A 19 20.84 21.63 -9.79
CA VAL A 19 21.47 22.79 -9.15
C VAL A 19 20.94 22.98 -7.73
N VAL A 20 19.63 23.09 -7.57
CA VAL A 20 19.03 23.42 -6.27
C VAL A 20 19.18 22.27 -5.29
N GLN A 21 18.83 21.06 -5.70
CA GLN A 21 18.95 19.89 -4.84
C GLN A 21 20.41 19.61 -4.41
N PRO A 22 21.42 19.64 -5.29
CA PRO A 22 22.83 19.53 -4.89
C PRO A 22 23.32 20.68 -4.00
N TYR A 23 22.81 21.90 -4.21
CA TYR A 23 23.12 23.03 -3.34
C TYR A 23 22.67 22.75 -1.90
N PHE A 24 21.41 22.39 -1.70
CA PHE A 24 20.90 22.06 -0.36
C PHE A 24 21.56 20.80 0.23
N ALA A 25 21.86 19.80 -0.60
CA ALA A 25 22.62 18.63 -0.17
C ALA A 25 24.02 18.97 0.37
N ARG A 26 24.68 20.00 -0.18
CA ARG A 26 26.00 20.45 0.30
C ARG A 26 25.91 21.35 1.53
N TYR A 27 24.99 22.31 1.54
CA TYR A 27 24.93 23.32 2.60
C TYR A 27 24.17 22.85 3.84
N GLU A 28 23.09 22.09 3.66
CA GLU A 28 22.26 21.58 4.76
C GLU A 28 22.54 20.11 5.07
N ARG A 29 23.52 19.49 4.38
CA ARG A 29 23.85 18.05 4.45
C ARG A 29 22.62 17.13 4.31
N ARG A 30 21.58 17.61 3.62
CA ARG A 30 20.33 16.87 3.37
C ARG A 30 19.83 17.12 1.95
N ARG A 31 19.34 16.08 1.29
CA ARG A 31 18.67 16.21 0.00
C ARG A 31 17.22 16.67 0.23
N ILE A 32 16.74 17.58 -0.62
CA ILE A 32 15.34 18.05 -0.62
C ILE A 32 14.65 17.59 -1.90
N PHE A 33 13.34 17.29 -1.83
CA PHE A 33 12.57 16.68 -2.93
C PHE A 33 11.15 17.27 -3.01
N GLY A 34 10.37 16.84 -4.01
CA GLY A 34 8.93 17.13 -4.14
C GLY A 34 8.54 18.60 -4.00
N GLU A 35 7.53 18.86 -3.17
CA GLU A 35 7.02 20.21 -2.90
C GLU A 35 8.05 21.09 -2.18
N GLU A 36 8.92 20.54 -1.33
CA GLU A 36 9.99 21.31 -0.66
C GLU A 36 11.02 21.82 -1.67
N LEU A 37 11.47 20.96 -2.59
CA LEU A 37 12.37 21.32 -3.68
C LEU A 37 11.75 22.38 -4.59
N LYS A 38 10.46 22.25 -4.91
CA LYS A 38 9.71 23.24 -5.70
C LYS A 38 9.57 24.56 -4.95
N ASN A 39 9.19 24.55 -3.68
CA ASN A 39 8.96 25.76 -2.89
C ASN A 39 10.27 26.53 -2.63
N ARG A 40 11.36 25.82 -2.33
CA ARG A 40 12.67 26.45 -2.09
C ARG A 40 13.41 26.78 -3.38
N GLY A 41 13.18 26.00 -4.43
CA GLY A 41 13.80 26.21 -5.73
C GLY A 41 13.09 27.23 -6.61
N SER A 42 11.79 27.46 -6.44
CA SER A 42 11.04 28.43 -7.24
C SER A 42 11.58 29.87 -7.10
N PRO A 43 11.95 30.38 -5.91
CA PRO A 43 12.62 31.66 -5.78
C PRO A 43 13.97 31.70 -6.51
N MET A 44 14.77 30.63 -6.41
CA MET A 44 16.09 30.53 -7.06
C MET A 44 15.96 30.52 -8.58
N TRP A 45 14.96 29.82 -9.12
CA TRP A 45 14.64 29.84 -10.56
C TRP A 45 14.18 31.22 -11.02
N SER A 46 13.34 31.90 -10.25
CA SER A 46 12.86 33.25 -10.60
C SER A 46 13.99 34.28 -10.63
N ALA A 47 15.02 34.09 -9.80
CA ALA A 47 16.20 34.95 -9.74
C ALA A 47 17.19 34.74 -10.90
N LEU A 48 17.06 33.67 -11.69
CA LEU A 48 17.86 33.48 -12.90
C LEU A 48 17.54 34.52 -13.96
N SER A 49 18.54 34.88 -14.77
CA SER A 49 18.32 35.69 -15.96
C SER A 49 17.49 34.93 -16.99
N GLU A 50 16.88 35.65 -17.94
CA GLU A 50 16.13 35.00 -19.02
C GLU A 50 17.03 34.14 -19.92
N GLU A 51 18.31 34.51 -20.06
CA GLU A 51 19.32 33.72 -20.79
C GLU A 51 19.61 32.39 -20.09
N GLU A 52 19.75 32.41 -18.76
CA GLU A 52 19.96 31.20 -17.95
C GLU A 52 18.73 30.28 -17.98
N LYS A 53 17.53 30.86 -17.83
CA LYS A 53 16.27 30.10 -17.96
C LYS A 53 16.15 29.48 -19.35
N GLN A 54 16.55 30.19 -20.40
CA GLN A 54 16.53 29.68 -21.77
C GLN A 54 17.53 28.53 -21.97
N MET A 55 18.75 28.67 -21.45
CA MET A 55 19.74 27.58 -21.45
C MET A 55 19.20 26.30 -20.80
N TRP A 56 18.53 26.40 -19.65
CA TRP A 56 17.94 25.23 -18.99
C TRP A 56 16.78 24.63 -19.78
N LYS A 57 15.95 25.46 -20.43
CA LYS A 57 14.91 24.97 -21.36
C LYS A 57 15.52 24.21 -22.54
N ASP A 58 16.62 24.69 -23.10
CA ASP A 58 17.30 24.05 -24.23
C ASP A 58 17.99 22.74 -23.81
N ARG A 59 18.61 22.70 -22.63
CA ARG A 59 19.15 21.45 -22.04
C ARG A 59 18.05 20.41 -21.82
N ALA A 60 16.92 20.81 -21.28
CA ALA A 60 15.79 19.90 -21.08
C ALA A 60 15.22 19.41 -22.42
N LYS A 61 15.16 20.28 -23.44
CA LYS A 61 14.77 19.89 -24.81
C LYS A 61 15.74 18.86 -25.39
N ALA A 62 17.04 19.09 -25.28
CA ALA A 62 18.08 18.16 -25.74
C ALA A 62 18.00 16.81 -25.02
N TYR A 63 17.84 16.82 -23.70
CA TYR A 63 17.65 15.62 -22.89
C TYR A 63 16.40 14.85 -23.29
N ASN A 64 15.25 15.51 -23.46
CA ASN A 64 14.02 14.86 -23.91
C ASN A 64 14.15 14.25 -25.32
N THR A 65 15.03 14.79 -26.17
CA THR A 65 15.31 14.22 -27.49
C THR A 65 16.37 13.12 -27.49
N SER A 66 17.16 13.01 -26.41
CA SER A 66 18.24 12.03 -26.27
C SER A 66 17.73 10.60 -26.08
N HIS A 67 18.59 9.61 -26.34
CA HIS A 67 18.26 8.20 -26.10
C HIS A 67 17.92 7.92 -24.64
N ALA A 68 18.68 8.49 -23.69
CA ALA A 68 18.44 8.34 -22.25
C ALA A 68 17.08 8.92 -21.84
N GLY A 69 16.78 10.16 -22.25
CA GLY A 69 15.49 10.79 -21.93
C GLY A 69 14.29 10.08 -22.57
N ARG A 70 14.44 9.55 -23.79
CA ARG A 70 13.39 8.73 -24.43
C ARG A 70 13.17 7.39 -23.73
N ALA A 71 14.24 6.73 -23.26
CA ALA A 71 14.15 5.48 -22.52
C ALA A 71 13.45 5.68 -21.17
N GLU A 72 13.78 6.74 -20.43
CA GLU A 72 13.13 7.08 -19.16
C GLU A 72 11.65 7.45 -19.35
N GLN A 73 11.33 8.23 -20.38
CA GLN A 73 9.93 8.51 -20.76
C GLN A 73 9.16 7.25 -21.11
N LYS A 74 9.78 6.31 -21.86
CA LYS A 74 9.17 5.03 -22.21
C LYS A 74 8.87 4.22 -20.94
N LYS A 75 9.82 4.11 -20.02
CA LYS A 75 9.64 3.40 -18.73
C LYS A 75 8.53 4.01 -17.88
N ARG A 76 8.46 5.35 -17.78
CA ARG A 76 7.38 6.04 -17.05
C ARG A 76 6.01 5.84 -17.69
N ARG A 77 5.93 5.84 -19.02
CA ARG A 77 4.68 5.57 -19.76
C ARG A 77 4.24 4.11 -19.63
N GLU A 78 5.17 3.17 -19.65
CA GLU A 78 4.90 1.75 -19.42
C GLU A 78 4.36 1.54 -18.00
N ALA A 79 5.00 2.10 -16.98
CA ALA A 79 4.51 2.06 -15.60
C ALA A 79 3.10 2.66 -15.44
N LEU A 80 2.83 3.81 -16.09
CA LEU A 80 1.51 4.44 -16.06
C LEU A 80 0.46 3.60 -16.82
N ARG A 81 0.84 2.98 -17.94
CA ARG A 81 -0.03 2.13 -18.74
C ARG A 81 -0.36 0.82 -18.03
N GLU A 82 0.61 0.19 -17.38
CA GLU A 82 0.38 -0.97 -16.52
C GLU A 82 -0.60 -0.63 -15.40
N ARG A 83 -0.43 0.53 -14.75
CA ARG A 83 -1.32 0.99 -13.69
C ARG A 83 -2.75 1.27 -14.19
N LYS A 84 -2.92 1.82 -15.40
CA LYS A 84 -4.24 2.04 -16.01
C LYS A 84 -4.90 0.76 -16.50
N ASN A 85 -4.14 -0.17 -17.07
CA ASN A 85 -4.67 -1.45 -17.54
C ASN A 85 -5.14 -2.33 -16.37
N ARG A 86 -4.47 -2.27 -15.21
CA ARG A 86 -4.92 -2.93 -13.97
C ARG A 86 -6.27 -2.41 -13.45
N ILE A 87 -6.68 -1.19 -13.81
CA ILE A 87 -7.96 -0.59 -13.43
C ILE A 87 -9.10 -0.97 -14.41
N ALA A 88 -8.77 -1.46 -15.61
CA ALA A 88 -9.71 -1.55 -16.74
C ALA A 88 -10.10 -2.98 -17.16
N GLU A 89 -9.60 -4.05 -16.55
CA GLU A 89 -10.03 -5.42 -16.91
C GLU A 89 -11.36 -5.79 -16.24
N PRO A 90 -12.46 -5.99 -17.01
CA PRO A 90 -13.69 -6.54 -16.49
C PRO A 90 -13.54 -8.05 -16.33
N PHE A 91 -13.78 -8.54 -15.12
CA PHE A 91 -13.74 -9.94 -14.75
C PHE A 91 -14.95 -10.69 -15.35
N THR A 92 -14.88 -11.05 -16.63
CA THR A 92 -15.84 -11.94 -17.28
C THR A 92 -15.12 -12.86 -18.25
N GLN A 93 -14.61 -13.97 -17.74
CA GLN A 93 -14.49 -15.28 -18.41
C GLN A 93 -13.57 -16.17 -17.57
N LEU A 94 -14.16 -17.03 -16.73
CA LEU A 94 -13.62 -18.35 -16.33
C LEU A 94 -14.60 -19.01 -15.35
N ILE A 95 -15.84 -19.19 -15.79
CA ILE A 95 -16.66 -20.31 -15.34
C ILE A 95 -16.75 -21.20 -16.58
N HIS A 96 -16.61 -22.52 -16.39
CA HIS A 96 -16.60 -23.62 -17.38
C HIS A 96 -15.22 -24.27 -17.59
N SER A 97 -14.84 -25.15 -16.67
CA SER A 97 -14.63 -26.56 -17.02
C SER A 97 -14.36 -27.37 -15.75
N GLY A 98 -15.23 -28.34 -15.49
CA GLY A 98 -15.04 -29.34 -14.45
C GLY A 98 -13.89 -30.27 -14.85
N ALA A 99 -12.76 -30.15 -14.18
CA ALA A 99 -11.70 -31.15 -14.21
C ALA A 99 -11.46 -31.63 -12.77
N LYS A 100 -11.67 -32.94 -12.55
CA LYS A 100 -11.31 -33.64 -11.32
C LYS A 100 -9.79 -33.57 -11.15
N VAL A 101 -9.31 -32.70 -10.26
CA VAL A 101 -7.91 -32.64 -9.86
C VAL A 101 -7.65 -33.75 -8.83
N LYS A 102 -6.65 -34.60 -9.11
CA LYS A 102 -6.17 -35.65 -8.20
C LYS A 102 -5.66 -35.02 -6.89
N PRO A 103 -5.77 -35.72 -5.74
CA PRO A 103 -5.24 -35.21 -4.47
C PRO A 103 -3.71 -35.19 -4.55
N SER A 104 -3.11 -33.99 -4.56
CA SER A 104 -1.68 -33.85 -4.30
C SER A 104 -1.43 -33.92 -2.80
N LEU A 105 -0.43 -34.71 -2.40
CA LEU A 105 0.16 -34.65 -1.06
C LEU A 105 0.77 -33.25 -0.87
N ILE A 106 0.18 -32.40 -0.02
CA ILE A 106 0.81 -31.34 0.77
C ILE A 106 -0.27 -30.82 1.76
N MET A 107 0.15 -30.73 3.03
CA MET A 107 -0.48 -30.46 4.33
C MET A 107 -2.01 -30.18 4.48
N PRO A 108 -2.64 -30.68 5.58
CA PRO A 108 -4.01 -30.31 5.93
C PRO A 108 -4.10 -28.83 6.28
N ALA A 109 -5.27 -28.22 6.02
CA ALA A 109 -5.59 -26.87 6.44
C ALA A 109 -5.34 -26.71 7.94
N SER A 110 -4.43 -25.80 8.30
CA SER A 110 -4.20 -25.42 9.69
C SER A 110 -5.49 -24.77 10.22
N ARG A 111 -6.03 -25.35 11.29
CA ARG A 111 -7.26 -24.92 11.96
C ARG A 111 -6.91 -23.97 13.12
N ARG A 112 -6.16 -22.91 12.85
CA ARG A 112 -5.60 -22.04 13.89
C ARG A 112 -5.23 -20.66 13.34
N VAL A 113 -5.72 -19.61 13.98
CA VAL A 113 -5.62 -18.19 13.58
C VAL A 113 -4.31 -17.54 14.08
N ASP A 114 -3.51 -18.28 14.85
CA ASP A 114 -2.16 -17.90 15.30
C ASP A 114 -1.07 -18.05 14.23
N GLU A 115 -1.39 -18.66 13.08
CA GLU A 115 -0.48 -18.73 11.94
C GLU A 115 -0.74 -17.57 10.99
N ILE A 116 -0.11 -16.45 11.29
CA ILE A 116 0.68 -15.76 10.26
C ILE A 116 1.30 -16.83 9.37
N ASP A 117 0.82 -16.88 8.13
CA ASP A 117 1.22 -17.91 7.17
C ASP A 117 2.75 -17.92 7.17
N GLN A 118 3.41 -19.05 7.46
CA GLN A 118 4.88 -19.11 7.39
C GLN A 118 5.39 -18.79 5.96
N LEU A 119 4.46 -18.78 4.99
CA LEU A 119 4.60 -18.30 3.62
C LEU A 119 4.57 -16.77 3.45
N ALA A 120 4.15 -15.99 4.46
CA ALA A 120 4.17 -14.53 4.44
C ALA A 120 5.59 -13.95 4.31
N LYS A 121 6.64 -14.77 4.50
CA LYS A 121 8.04 -14.40 4.20
C LYS A 121 8.32 -14.21 2.71
N VAL A 122 7.45 -14.68 1.82
CA VAL A 122 7.56 -14.44 0.38
C VAL A 122 6.32 -13.67 -0.04
N TYR A 123 6.44 -12.34 -0.17
CA TYR A 123 5.44 -11.55 -0.87
C TYR A 123 5.25 -12.17 -2.24
N PHE A 124 4.07 -12.74 -2.47
CA PHE A 124 3.83 -13.43 -3.72
C PHE A 124 3.96 -12.43 -4.86
N GLU A 125 4.67 -12.82 -5.90
CA GLU A 125 4.64 -12.07 -7.15
C GLU A 125 3.16 -11.97 -7.60
N PRO A 126 2.61 -10.78 -7.89
CA PRO A 126 1.20 -10.64 -8.26
C PRO A 126 0.78 -11.45 -9.50
N SER A 127 1.76 -11.82 -10.35
CA SER A 127 1.63 -12.70 -11.52
C SER A 127 1.94 -14.18 -11.22
N GLY A 128 2.36 -14.50 -10.00
CA GLY A 128 2.75 -15.83 -9.58
C GLY A 128 1.55 -16.77 -9.45
N ARG A 129 1.75 -18.05 -9.77
CA ARG A 129 0.71 -19.08 -9.61
C ARG A 129 0.28 -19.24 -8.16
N ASP A 130 1.21 -19.10 -7.22
CA ASP A 130 0.92 -19.25 -5.79
C ASP A 130 0.04 -18.10 -5.26
N TYR A 131 0.26 -16.87 -5.76
CA TYR A 131 -0.62 -15.72 -5.47
C TYR A 131 -2.05 -15.98 -5.92
N MET A 132 -2.20 -16.38 -7.18
CA MET A 132 -3.50 -16.62 -7.79
C MET A 132 -4.23 -17.76 -7.10
N TRP A 133 -3.51 -18.83 -6.73
CA TRP A 133 -4.07 -19.96 -5.99
C TRP A 133 -4.55 -19.54 -4.59
N LYS A 134 -3.74 -18.82 -3.81
CA LYS A 134 -4.12 -18.35 -2.47
C LYS A 134 -5.35 -17.43 -2.55
N ARG A 135 -5.37 -16.53 -3.53
CA ARG A 135 -6.53 -15.67 -3.80
C ARG A 135 -7.79 -16.46 -4.13
N GLU A 136 -7.69 -17.45 -5.03
CA GLU A 136 -8.84 -18.32 -5.37
C GLU A 136 -9.33 -19.11 -4.15
N HIS A 137 -8.41 -19.60 -3.33
CA HIS A 137 -8.72 -20.28 -2.08
C HIS A 137 -9.46 -19.36 -1.10
N ASP A 138 -8.97 -18.14 -0.88
CA ASP A 138 -9.56 -17.20 0.07
C ASP A 138 -10.95 -16.73 -0.36
N VAL A 139 -11.16 -16.51 -1.65
CA VAL A 139 -12.48 -16.22 -2.23
C VAL A 139 -13.42 -17.40 -2.03
N LYS A 140 -12.96 -18.63 -2.26
CA LYS A 140 -13.76 -19.83 -2.06
C LYS A 140 -14.11 -20.01 -0.59
N GLU A 141 -13.15 -19.87 0.31
CA GLU A 141 -13.35 -20.03 1.75
C GLU A 141 -14.32 -18.97 2.29
N LEU A 142 -14.24 -17.74 1.79
CA LEU A 142 -15.25 -16.70 2.06
C LEU A 142 -16.64 -17.16 1.61
N ALA A 143 -16.79 -17.57 0.35
CA ALA A 143 -18.07 -18.03 -0.17
C ALA A 143 -18.63 -19.24 0.62
N ASP A 144 -17.74 -20.17 0.98
CA ASP A 144 -18.07 -21.36 1.76
C ASP A 144 -18.52 -20.98 3.18
N GLN A 145 -17.88 -20.02 3.84
CA GLN A 145 -18.28 -19.57 5.18
C GLN A 145 -19.73 -19.02 5.20
N TYR A 146 -20.07 -18.15 4.25
CA TYR A 146 -21.42 -17.60 4.13
C TYR A 146 -22.45 -18.66 3.73
N THR A 147 -22.02 -19.69 2.98
CA THR A 147 -22.89 -20.79 2.55
C THR A 147 -23.11 -21.81 3.68
N TRP A 148 -22.06 -22.19 4.41
CA TRP A 148 -22.07 -23.18 5.48
C TRP A 148 -22.95 -22.77 6.67
N ARG A 149 -22.88 -21.49 7.07
CA ARG A 149 -23.75 -20.94 8.13
C ARG A 149 -25.25 -21.01 7.78
N LEU A 150 -25.60 -21.18 6.50
CA LEU A 150 -26.98 -21.34 6.06
C LEU A 150 -27.41 -22.80 5.91
N THR A 151 -26.50 -23.72 5.64
CA THR A 151 -26.80 -25.14 5.40
C THR A 151 -26.90 -25.96 6.70
N GLN A 152 -26.22 -25.57 7.79
CA GLN A 152 -26.32 -26.24 9.10
C GLN A 152 -27.50 -25.77 9.98
N ARG A 153 -28.57 -25.25 9.36
CA ARG A 153 -29.68 -24.59 10.05
C ARG A 153 -30.44 -25.51 11.03
N PRO A 154 -30.64 -25.08 12.29
CA PRO A 154 -31.77 -25.55 13.11
C PRO A 154 -33.09 -25.15 12.45
N SER A 155 -34.11 -26.01 12.49
CA SER A 155 -35.45 -25.79 11.91
C SER A 155 -36.21 -24.58 12.50
N ASP A 156 -35.70 -24.02 13.59
CA ASP A 156 -36.49 -23.18 14.50
C ASP A 156 -36.15 -21.68 14.35
N LEU A 157 -35.25 -21.31 13.43
CA LEU A 157 -34.92 -19.91 13.16
C LEU A 157 -35.95 -19.26 12.22
N PRO A 158 -36.32 -17.98 12.44
CA PRO A 158 -37.29 -17.27 11.61
C PRO A 158 -36.94 -17.30 10.11
N SER A 159 -37.96 -17.24 9.25
CA SER A 159 -37.81 -17.16 7.79
C SER A 159 -36.81 -16.07 7.36
N ASP A 160 -36.82 -14.96 8.09
CA ASP A 160 -36.07 -13.75 7.77
C ASP A 160 -34.63 -13.79 8.29
N TYR A 161 -34.24 -14.84 9.03
CA TYR A 161 -32.90 -14.99 9.58
C TYR A 161 -31.80 -14.88 8.52
N LYS A 162 -31.99 -15.47 7.32
CA LYS A 162 -31.00 -15.37 6.24
C LYS A 162 -30.81 -13.92 5.80
N LYS A 163 -31.91 -13.17 5.70
CA LYS A 163 -31.88 -11.76 5.31
C LYS A 163 -31.24 -10.91 6.41
N ALA A 164 -31.65 -11.10 7.66
CA ALA A 164 -31.04 -10.44 8.80
C ALA A 164 -29.54 -10.74 8.91
N PHE A 165 -29.13 -11.99 8.71
CA PHE A 165 -27.73 -12.39 8.74
C PHE A 165 -26.87 -11.64 7.73
N PHE A 166 -27.28 -11.52 6.46
CA PHE A 166 -26.50 -10.76 5.48
C PHE A 166 -26.54 -9.26 5.72
N LEU A 167 -27.67 -8.74 6.19
CA LEU A 167 -27.85 -7.31 6.41
C LEU A 167 -27.08 -6.82 7.64
N ASP A 168 -27.02 -7.64 8.69
CA ASP A 168 -26.58 -7.24 10.03
C ASP A 168 -25.20 -7.80 10.38
N LYS A 169 -24.65 -8.70 9.56
CA LYS A 169 -23.29 -9.21 9.80
C LYS A 169 -22.28 -8.09 9.62
N PRO A 170 -21.50 -7.75 10.67
CA PRO A 170 -20.44 -6.77 10.55
C PRO A 170 -19.33 -7.31 9.64
N MET A 171 -18.73 -6.40 8.90
CA MET A 171 -17.63 -6.64 7.98
C MET A 171 -16.57 -5.56 8.19
N TRP A 172 -15.31 -5.93 8.02
CA TRP A 172 -14.17 -5.02 8.18
C TRP A 172 -13.42 -4.91 6.87
N ILE A 173 -13.04 -3.70 6.48
CA ILE A 173 -12.14 -3.45 5.35
C ILE A 173 -10.85 -2.86 5.90
N ALA A 174 -9.71 -3.35 5.42
CA ALA A 174 -8.42 -2.75 5.68
C ALA A 174 -7.78 -2.17 4.42
N ALA A 175 -7.15 -1.02 4.58
CA ALA A 175 -6.28 -0.39 3.59
C ALA A 175 -5.01 0.09 4.29
N VAL A 176 -3.90 0.07 3.57
CA VAL A 176 -2.59 0.43 4.12
C VAL A 176 -1.85 1.34 3.14
N ASN A 177 -1.12 2.31 3.69
CA ASN A 177 -0.03 2.99 3.00
C ASN A 177 1.30 2.50 3.58
N LEU A 178 2.33 2.43 2.74
CA LEU A 178 3.66 1.96 3.10
C LEU A 178 4.64 3.11 3.03
N TYR A 179 5.59 3.18 3.97
CA TYR A 179 6.80 3.95 3.75
C TYR A 179 7.59 3.35 2.59
N TYR A 180 7.85 2.05 2.62
CA TYR A 180 8.58 1.33 1.58
C TYR A 180 8.49 -0.19 1.79
N GLN A 181 9.04 -0.95 0.85
CA GLN A 181 9.24 -2.40 0.94
C GLN A 181 10.74 -2.73 0.88
N ASP A 182 11.30 -3.37 1.91
CA ASP A 182 12.75 -3.69 1.98
C ASP A 182 13.12 -5.10 1.49
N GLY A 183 12.35 -5.63 0.52
CA GLY A 183 12.51 -6.99 -0.01
C GLY A 183 12.08 -8.10 0.95
N GLN A 184 12.06 -7.84 2.26
CA GLN A 184 11.64 -8.79 3.30
C GLN A 184 10.41 -8.34 4.08
N ARG A 185 10.18 -7.02 4.19
CA ARG A 185 9.11 -6.42 4.97
C ARG A 185 8.39 -5.33 4.19
N MET A 186 7.09 -5.19 4.46
CA MET A 186 6.28 -4.04 4.05
C MET A 186 6.21 -3.13 5.27
N ILE A 187 6.82 -1.95 5.19
CA ILE A 187 6.91 -1.04 6.33
C ILE A 187 5.71 -0.07 6.27
N PRO A 188 4.69 -0.21 7.14
CA PRO A 188 3.49 0.61 7.04
C PRO A 188 3.71 2.03 7.54
N SER A 189 3.16 3.00 6.80
CA SER A 189 3.06 4.41 7.20
C SER A 189 1.68 4.76 7.75
N GLU A 190 0.64 4.09 7.27
CA GLU A 190 -0.74 4.29 7.73
C GLU A 190 -1.54 3.00 7.57
N ILE A 191 -2.39 2.68 8.57
CA ILE A 191 -3.37 1.60 8.50
C ILE A 191 -4.75 2.16 8.76
N SER A 192 -5.67 1.93 7.83
CA SER A 192 -7.07 2.33 7.92
C SER A 192 -7.95 1.09 8.00
N LEU A 193 -8.81 1.04 9.00
CA LEU A 193 -9.81 0.01 9.21
C LEU A 193 -11.19 0.64 9.21
N VAL A 194 -12.11 0.04 8.46
CA VAL A 194 -13.52 0.45 8.41
C VAL A 194 -14.39 -0.73 8.78
N LYS A 195 -15.31 -0.52 9.72
CA LYS A 195 -16.36 -1.47 10.08
C LYS A 195 -17.67 -1.02 9.46
N PHE A 196 -18.37 -1.94 8.82
CA PHE A 196 -19.65 -1.66 8.17
C PHE A 196 -20.53 -2.89 8.14
N ASN A 197 -21.82 -2.70 7.92
CA ASN A 197 -22.76 -3.76 7.57
C ASN A 197 -23.62 -3.31 6.37
N ILE A 198 -24.42 -4.20 5.78
CA ILE A 198 -25.20 -3.85 4.58
C ILE A 198 -26.46 -3.03 4.94
N ARG A 199 -27.03 -3.22 6.14
CA ARG A 199 -28.24 -2.51 6.59
C ARG A 199 -27.98 -1.03 6.83
N ASP A 200 -27.01 -0.75 7.68
CA ASP A 200 -26.72 0.56 8.26
C ASP A 200 -25.57 1.24 7.52
N GLY A 201 -24.82 0.50 6.71
CA GLY A 201 -23.65 1.01 6.02
C GLY A 201 -22.47 1.15 6.98
N PHE A 202 -21.84 2.34 6.97
CA PHE A 202 -20.68 2.65 7.79
C PHE A 202 -21.03 2.63 9.29
N GLU A 203 -20.29 1.85 10.08
CA GLU A 203 -20.44 1.80 11.54
C GLU A 203 -19.35 2.61 12.25
N ASP A 204 -18.09 2.30 11.98
CA ASP A 204 -16.94 2.89 12.68
C ASP A 204 -15.67 2.82 11.82
N GLN A 205 -14.65 3.62 12.17
CA GLN A 205 -13.32 3.55 11.57
C GLN A 205 -12.21 3.74 12.60
N ARG A 206 -11.06 3.13 12.31
CA ARG A 206 -9.80 3.39 13.00
C ARG A 206 -8.72 3.69 11.97
N ASN A 207 -7.95 4.74 12.23
CA ASN A 207 -6.83 5.14 11.39
C ASN A 207 -5.60 5.26 12.27
N PHE A 208 -4.54 4.56 11.91
CA PHE A 208 -3.28 4.53 12.63
C PHE A 208 -2.20 5.10 11.71
N ILE A 209 -1.70 6.27 12.04
CA ILE A 209 -0.52 6.83 11.36
C ILE A 209 0.69 6.34 12.16
N LEU A 210 1.59 5.62 11.51
CA LEU A 210 2.68 4.91 12.18
C LEU A 210 3.99 5.67 11.97
N ALA A 211 4.73 5.92 13.05
CA ALA A 211 6.08 6.45 12.98
C ALA A 211 7.09 5.30 13.02
N LEU A 212 8.11 5.39 12.17
CA LEU A 212 9.28 4.54 12.34
C LEU A 212 10.02 4.94 13.62
N PRO A 213 10.75 4.01 14.26
CA PRO A 213 11.65 4.37 15.35
C PRO A 213 12.59 5.50 14.92
N TYR A 214 12.87 6.46 15.80
CA TYR A 214 13.57 7.71 15.46
C TYR A 214 14.95 7.54 14.78
N ASP A 215 15.62 6.40 14.98
CA ASP A 215 16.93 6.07 14.39
C ASP A 215 16.83 5.23 13.11
N TYR A 216 15.62 4.91 12.67
CA TYR A 216 15.40 4.03 11.54
C TYR A 216 15.41 4.81 10.23
N ILE A 217 16.50 4.64 9.49
CA ILE A 217 16.71 5.25 8.18
C ILE A 217 16.33 4.22 7.12
N PRO A 218 15.46 4.56 6.15
CA PRO A 218 15.18 3.69 5.02
C PRO A 218 16.48 3.26 4.32
N PRO A 219 16.63 1.99 3.93
CA PRO A 219 17.76 1.58 3.10
C PRO A 219 17.85 2.45 1.82
N GLU A 220 19.06 2.73 1.33
CA GLU A 220 19.26 3.64 0.18
C GLU A 220 18.46 3.20 -1.07
N TYR A 221 18.29 1.89 -1.27
CA TYR A 221 17.52 1.35 -2.39
C TYR A 221 15.99 1.49 -2.24
N CYS A 222 15.51 1.86 -1.05
CA CYS A 222 14.10 2.14 -0.74
C CYS A 222 13.80 3.64 -0.66
N GLU A 223 14.78 4.52 -0.87
CA GLU A 223 14.58 5.98 -0.76
C GLU A 223 13.49 6.49 -1.72
N ASP A 224 13.46 5.97 -2.94
CA ASP A 224 12.46 6.37 -3.95
C ASP A 224 11.02 6.01 -3.51
N ASP A 225 10.83 4.86 -2.84
CA ASP A 225 9.54 4.44 -2.30
C ASP A 225 9.10 5.33 -1.14
N ALA A 226 10.04 5.66 -0.24
CA ALA A 226 9.79 6.55 0.89
C ALA A 226 9.41 7.97 0.44
N VAL A 227 10.09 8.49 -0.58
CA VAL A 227 9.77 9.79 -1.19
C VAL A 227 8.41 9.73 -1.87
N TYR A 228 8.11 8.66 -2.61
CA TYR A 228 6.80 8.50 -3.24
C TYR A 228 5.66 8.45 -2.22
N ASN A 229 5.86 7.77 -1.08
CA ASN A 229 4.90 7.78 0.00
C ASN A 229 4.72 9.19 0.60
N GLU A 230 5.81 9.92 0.85
CA GLU A 230 5.75 11.31 1.33
C GLU A 230 4.94 12.19 0.36
N GLU A 231 5.16 12.08 -0.94
CA GLU A 231 4.39 12.85 -1.94
C GLU A 231 2.91 12.46 -1.98
N LYS A 232 2.58 11.18 -1.75
CA LYS A 232 1.21 10.66 -1.78
C LYS A 232 0.42 10.99 -0.51
N THR A 233 1.05 10.88 0.65
CA THR A 233 0.39 10.86 1.97
C THR A 233 0.75 12.05 2.85
N ALA A 234 1.80 12.80 2.49
CA ALA A 234 2.47 13.79 3.34
C ALA A 234 3.05 13.21 4.65
N ILE A 235 3.21 11.88 4.75
CA ILE A 235 3.79 11.20 5.90
C ILE A 235 5.27 10.89 5.62
N ARG A 236 6.16 11.53 6.38
CA ARG A 236 7.61 11.31 6.29
C ARG A 236 8.10 10.20 7.20
N ALA A 237 8.95 9.33 6.66
CA ALA A 237 9.57 8.20 7.37
C ALA A 237 10.47 8.65 8.54
N ASP A 238 11.18 9.77 8.38
CA ASP A 238 12.10 10.31 9.40
C ASP A 238 11.42 11.21 10.45
N GLY A 239 10.08 11.35 10.37
CA GLY A 239 9.27 12.17 11.27
C GLY A 239 9.52 13.68 11.22
N ARG A 240 10.49 14.20 10.45
CA ARG A 240 10.92 15.59 10.54
C ARG A 240 10.01 16.55 9.78
N GLY A 241 9.45 17.52 10.47
CA GLY A 241 8.56 18.53 9.87
C GLY A 241 7.16 17.99 9.54
N ASN A 242 6.83 16.77 9.98
CA ASN A 242 5.47 16.26 9.94
C ASN A 242 4.61 17.13 10.88
N ARG A 243 3.59 17.81 10.34
CA ARG A 243 2.54 18.42 11.19
C ARG A 243 1.75 17.38 11.99
N LEU A 244 1.95 16.11 11.66
CA LEU A 244 1.30 14.94 12.23
C LEU A 244 2.13 14.24 13.32
N ILE A 245 3.33 14.75 13.70
CA ILE A 245 4.20 14.09 14.70
C ILE A 245 3.43 13.71 15.97
N GLU A 246 2.53 14.58 16.43
CA GLU A 246 1.74 14.35 17.66
C GLU A 246 0.69 13.24 17.53
N VAL A 247 0.29 12.88 16.30
CA VAL A 247 -0.68 11.80 16.03
C VAL A 247 -0.02 10.53 15.51
N MET A 248 1.27 10.57 15.20
CA MET A 248 2.02 9.39 14.80
C MET A 248 2.24 8.48 16.02
N ARG A 249 1.92 7.20 15.84
CA ARG A 249 2.01 6.18 16.88
C ARG A 249 3.31 5.40 16.72
N THR A 250 4.03 5.24 17.82
CA THR A 250 5.23 4.38 17.95
C THR A 250 5.00 3.22 18.92
N ASP A 251 3.85 3.19 19.57
CA ASP A 251 3.41 2.16 20.51
C ASP A 251 2.74 1.00 19.77
N PHE A 252 3.53 0.29 18.96
CA PHE A 252 3.05 -0.78 18.08
C PHE A 252 2.29 -1.88 18.81
N ASP A 253 2.67 -2.21 20.05
CA ASP A 253 1.95 -3.19 20.88
C ASP A 253 0.49 -2.77 21.11
N ARG A 254 0.26 -1.50 21.44
CA ARG A 254 -1.08 -0.96 21.66
C ARG A 254 -1.86 -0.86 20.37
N VAL A 255 -1.21 -0.43 19.28
CA VAL A 255 -1.83 -0.41 17.95
C VAL A 255 -2.29 -1.81 17.55
N TRP A 256 -1.48 -2.84 17.79
CA TRP A 256 -1.84 -4.22 17.48
C TRP A 256 -3.03 -4.71 18.30
N GLU A 257 -3.06 -4.45 19.61
CA GLU A 257 -4.21 -4.76 20.45
C GLU A 257 -5.48 -4.02 20.01
N GLU A 258 -5.37 -2.73 19.66
CA GLU A 258 -6.50 -1.93 19.13
C GLU A 258 -7.02 -2.51 17.79
N ILE A 259 -6.14 -3.00 16.92
CA ILE A 259 -6.53 -3.67 15.67
C ILE A 259 -7.29 -4.96 15.97
N LYS A 260 -6.79 -5.80 16.89
CA LYS A 260 -7.45 -7.06 17.27
C LYS A 260 -8.82 -6.81 17.89
N GLU A 261 -8.92 -5.86 18.82
CA GLU A 261 -10.19 -5.47 19.45
C GLU A 261 -11.18 -4.94 18.41
N PHE A 262 -10.72 -4.07 17.50
CA PHE A 262 -11.61 -3.48 16.50
C PHE A 262 -12.13 -4.51 15.50
N THR A 263 -11.29 -5.46 15.08
CA THR A 263 -11.59 -6.41 14.01
C THR A 263 -12.07 -7.77 14.48
N ASP A 264 -12.05 -8.02 15.79
CA ASP A 264 -12.28 -9.35 16.38
C ASP A 264 -11.37 -10.41 15.74
N LEU A 265 -10.09 -10.04 15.53
CA LEU A 265 -9.11 -10.85 14.80
C LEU A 265 -8.87 -12.22 15.46
N ASP A 266 -8.94 -12.27 16.79
CA ASP A 266 -8.77 -13.49 17.58
C ASP A 266 -10.06 -14.36 17.57
N GLY A 267 -11.15 -13.86 17.00
CA GLY A 267 -12.40 -14.60 16.85
C GLY A 267 -12.32 -15.63 15.72
N ASP A 268 -12.87 -16.83 15.97
CA ASP A 268 -12.77 -17.99 15.07
C ASP A 268 -13.37 -17.79 13.65
N GLU A 269 -14.09 -16.70 13.39
CA GLU A 269 -14.90 -16.57 12.17
C GLU A 269 -14.95 -15.16 11.52
N GLN A 270 -14.17 -14.17 11.97
CA GLN A 270 -14.21 -12.84 11.34
C GLN A 270 -13.11 -12.66 10.31
N LYS A 271 -13.46 -12.07 9.17
CA LYS A 271 -12.54 -11.84 8.06
C LYS A 271 -12.44 -10.35 7.78
N ILE A 272 -11.21 -9.89 7.63
CA ILE A 272 -10.90 -8.55 7.15
C ILE A 272 -10.80 -8.60 5.62
N PHE A 273 -11.63 -7.81 4.97
CA PHE A 273 -11.62 -7.64 3.53
C PHE A 273 -10.52 -6.66 3.11
N VAL A 274 -9.86 -6.95 2.01
CA VAL A 274 -8.82 -6.10 1.44
C VAL A 274 -9.01 -6.03 -0.07
N CYS A 275 -8.61 -4.91 -0.66
CA CYS A 275 -8.55 -4.80 -2.11
C CYS A 275 -7.57 -5.85 -2.66
N ALA A 276 -7.97 -6.52 -3.74
CA ALA A 276 -7.22 -7.65 -4.27
C ALA A 276 -5.83 -7.26 -4.79
N ASP A 277 -5.55 -5.99 -5.10
CA ASP A 277 -4.24 -5.47 -5.48
C ASP A 277 -3.42 -4.96 -4.28
N GLN A 278 -4.04 -4.83 -3.11
CA GLN A 278 -3.40 -4.40 -1.86
C GLN A 278 -3.18 -5.54 -0.87
N TRP A 279 -3.54 -6.78 -1.23
CA TRP A 279 -3.41 -7.95 -0.36
C TRP A 279 -2.01 -8.05 0.28
N ASN A 280 -0.97 -8.00 -0.55
CA ASN A 280 0.42 -8.09 -0.06
C ASN A 280 0.80 -6.92 0.85
N GLU A 281 0.31 -5.71 0.56
CA GLU A 281 0.59 -4.52 1.38
C GLU A 281 -0.05 -4.67 2.76
N VAL A 282 -1.32 -5.07 2.81
CA VAL A 282 -2.06 -5.22 4.08
C VAL A 282 -1.51 -6.38 4.90
N VAL A 283 -1.44 -7.58 4.33
CA VAL A 283 -0.93 -8.77 5.03
C VAL A 283 0.52 -8.56 5.45
N GLY A 284 1.35 -8.00 4.58
CA GLY A 284 2.75 -7.71 4.89
C GLY A 284 2.95 -6.68 6.00
N SER A 285 2.04 -5.72 6.10
CA SER A 285 2.10 -4.70 7.14
C SER A 285 1.62 -5.24 8.48
N PHE A 286 0.57 -6.06 8.49
CA PHE A 286 0.10 -6.75 9.68
C PHE A 286 1.17 -7.71 10.18
N GLN A 287 1.84 -8.42 9.27
CA GLN A 287 3.00 -9.24 9.56
C GLN A 287 4.12 -8.45 10.23
N THR A 288 4.45 -7.30 9.66
CA THR A 288 5.54 -6.44 10.16
C THR A 288 5.20 -5.91 11.56
N LEU A 289 3.96 -5.50 11.79
CA LEU A 289 3.48 -5.09 13.11
C LEU A 289 3.51 -6.25 14.10
N TYR A 290 2.95 -7.41 13.76
CA TYR A 290 2.98 -8.58 14.62
C TYR A 290 4.41 -8.97 15.01
N ASN A 291 5.34 -8.95 14.05
CA ASN A 291 6.75 -9.22 14.33
C ASN A 291 7.34 -8.14 15.24
N ALA A 292 7.04 -6.86 15.02
CA ALA A 292 7.52 -5.79 15.89
C ALA A 292 7.01 -5.91 17.34
N VAL A 293 5.82 -6.48 17.55
CA VAL A 293 5.22 -6.71 18.88
C VAL A 293 5.77 -7.97 19.56
N ASN A 294 5.99 -9.05 18.79
CA ASN A 294 6.39 -10.35 19.35
C ASN A 294 7.89 -10.61 19.36
N GLU A 295 8.64 -9.97 18.46
CA GLU A 295 10.09 -9.91 18.54
C GLU A 295 10.43 -8.72 19.44
N THR A 296 10.92 -9.00 20.65
CA THR A 296 11.64 -8.02 21.50
C THR A 296 12.96 -7.55 20.85
N ALA A 297 12.97 -7.30 19.54
CA ALA A 297 14.14 -7.06 18.68
C ALA A 297 14.22 -5.63 18.13
N PHE A 298 13.48 -4.69 18.73
CA PHE A 298 13.78 -3.25 18.62
C PHE A 298 14.40 -2.68 19.93
N CYS A 299 14.94 -3.56 20.79
CA CYS A 299 15.83 -3.21 21.90
C CYS A 299 17.30 -3.37 21.50
#